data_AF-A0A818TEH6-F1
#
_entry.id   AF-A0A818TEH6-F1
#
_cell.length_a   1.000
_cell.length_b   1.000
_cell.length_c   1.000
_cell.angle_alpha   90.00
_cell.angle_beta   90.00
_cell.angle_gamma   90.00
#
_symmetry.space_group_name_H-M   'P 1'
#
loop_
_entity.id
_entity.type
_entity.pdbx_description
1 polymer ?
#
loop_
_entity_poly.entity_id
_entity_poly.type
_entity_poly.pdbx_seq_one_letter_code
_entity_poly.pdbx_strand_id
1 'polypeptide(L)'
;MPDKMADKKIGPLDITLVVVLVIAVVAIAVTVPIVLLTRSTTEPSTVSVPTSSSALLSTTTISLTVSTTVSIGSTTTKTTEAVASTVTATTVSIASTVTTTTAGIPSTVTTTIAGTNSAVTTTTIADIPSTVTTTIASVSSIVTTTIASVSSIVTKTTTDVTSTVDSTTAESTVILNISADAQWIQNGTTVAGGHGSGSATNQLQGPEGLFVDDNQTVVIADLGNHRIIQWKMGDTNGQVVAGGKGQGNQLDQLCGPSDVLIDRVMNNLIICDQRNQRVVQWSRRSGTTEGEILIDNIKCWGLAMDEQRYLYISDTDKHEVRRYQIEDKNSTIVAGGNNRGNALDQLDWPSYVFVDLQQSVYVSDRNNHRVMKWDKGALEGIVVAGGQGEGNALTQLNWPKGVFIDILDTIYVTDDKNNRVMRWPKGATQGIVIVGGNGDGEGANQVKGPQGLSSDRGGNLYVTEWGNNRVQRFSIE
;
A
#
# COMPACT_ATOMS: atom_id res chain seq x y z
N MET A 1 51.18 21.68 54.01
CA MET A 1 51.49 20.41 54.71
C MET A 1 50.20 19.91 55.33
N PRO A 2 49.73 18.71 54.95
CA PRO A 2 48.56 18.09 55.53
C PRO A 2 48.95 17.34 56.81
N ASP A 3 48.06 17.34 57.79
CA ASP A 3 48.18 16.48 58.97
C ASP A 3 47.37 15.19 58.76
N LYS A 4 47.95 14.10 59.25
CA LYS A 4 47.60 12.70 58.98
C LYS A 4 46.97 12.06 60.22
N MET A 5 46.17 11.01 59.96
CA MET A 5 45.71 9.94 60.88
C MET A 5 44.57 10.32 61.84
N ALA A 6 43.63 9.45 62.23
CA ALA A 6 43.60 7.99 62.20
C ALA A 6 42.15 7.43 62.13
N ASP A 7 42.08 6.16 61.76
CA ASP A 7 40.93 5.26 61.64
C ASP A 7 39.92 5.27 62.80
N LYS A 8 38.64 5.09 62.45
CA LYS A 8 37.66 4.44 63.32
C LYS A 8 36.77 3.49 62.51
N LYS A 9 36.92 2.19 62.75
CA LYS A 9 36.03 1.12 62.29
C LYS A 9 34.62 1.33 62.85
N ILE A 10 33.60 1.29 61.99
CA ILE A 10 32.19 1.13 62.35
C ILE A 10 31.67 -0.08 61.56
N GLY A 11 30.95 -0.97 62.26
CA GLY A 11 30.35 -2.20 61.73
C GLY A 11 29.18 -1.95 60.76
N PRO A 12 28.51 -3.02 60.31
CA PRO A 12 27.60 -2.95 59.18
C PRO A 12 26.37 -2.10 59.53
N LEU A 13 26.12 -1.06 58.73
CA LEU A 13 24.84 -0.38 58.71
C LEU A 13 24.02 -1.02 57.58
N ASP A 14 22.91 -1.66 57.93
CA ASP A 14 21.82 -1.95 57.00
C ASP A 14 21.28 -0.60 56.49
N ILE A 15 21.56 -0.31 55.22
CA ILE A 15 20.93 0.79 54.49
C ILE A 15 20.14 0.15 53.35
N THR A 16 18.84 0.07 53.55
CA THR A 16 17.87 -0.18 52.49
C THR A 16 17.93 1.01 51.53
N LEU A 17 18.67 0.86 50.43
CA LEU A 17 18.71 1.84 49.36
C LEU A 17 17.67 1.44 48.30
N VAL A 18 16.51 2.08 48.34
CA VAL A 18 15.57 2.08 47.21
C VAL A 18 16.15 3.00 46.15
N VAL A 19 16.86 2.43 45.17
CA VAL A 19 17.26 3.15 43.96
C VAL A 19 16.27 2.82 42.86
N VAL A 20 15.37 3.76 42.60
CA VAL A 20 14.67 3.85 41.32
C VAL A 20 15.71 4.33 40.31
N LEU A 21 16.33 3.42 39.57
CA LEU A 21 17.24 3.75 38.49
C LEU A 21 16.49 3.66 37.15
N VAL A 22 15.99 4.82 36.72
CA VAL A 22 15.73 5.10 35.31
C VAL A 22 17.07 5.49 34.70
N ILE A 23 17.78 4.56 34.09
CA ILE A 23 18.91 4.89 33.21
C ILE A 23 18.86 4.06 31.94
N ALA A 24 18.81 4.80 30.83
CA ALA A 24 19.03 4.36 29.47
C ALA A 24 20.30 3.52 29.35
N VAL A 25 20.18 2.34 28.73
CA VAL A 25 21.36 1.57 28.33
C VAL A 25 21.64 1.85 26.86
N VAL A 26 22.57 2.79 26.69
CA VAL A 26 23.51 2.85 25.57
C VAL A 26 24.15 1.48 25.41
N ALA A 27 24.13 0.95 24.18
CA ALA A 27 24.76 -0.30 23.83
C ALA A 27 26.27 -0.25 24.11
N ILE A 28 26.73 -1.04 25.07
CA ILE A 28 28.14 -1.40 25.21
C ILE A 28 28.22 -2.91 25.01
N ALA A 29 28.87 -3.31 23.92
CA ALA A 29 29.14 -4.71 23.61
C ALA A 29 30.13 -5.28 24.63
N VAL A 30 29.73 -6.35 25.32
CA VAL A 30 30.65 -7.19 26.09
C VAL A 30 30.58 -8.60 25.49
N THR A 31 31.68 -9.00 24.85
CA THR A 31 31.88 -10.36 24.32
C THR A 31 32.36 -11.26 25.45
N VAL A 32 31.68 -12.39 25.69
CA VAL A 32 32.19 -13.47 26.55
C VAL A 32 32.30 -14.74 25.69
N PRO A 33 33.49 -15.36 25.57
CA PRO A 33 33.62 -16.62 24.85
C PRO A 33 33.30 -17.78 25.80
N ILE A 34 32.31 -18.60 25.46
CA ILE A 34 32.14 -19.90 26.10
C ILE A 34 32.82 -20.95 25.22
N VAL A 35 33.94 -21.43 25.72
CA VAL A 35 34.65 -22.64 25.27
C VAL A 35 33.92 -23.85 25.84
N LEU A 36 33.57 -24.83 24.99
CA LEU A 36 33.24 -26.18 25.45
C LEU A 36 34.04 -27.23 24.66
N LEU A 37 35.11 -27.72 25.29
CA LEU A 37 35.78 -29.03 25.04
C LEU A 37 35.07 -30.06 25.95
N THR A 38 34.87 -31.37 25.67
CA THR A 38 35.74 -32.35 25.00
C THR A 38 35.04 -33.73 24.84
N ARG A 39 35.43 -34.45 23.76
CA ARG A 39 35.67 -35.92 23.57
C ARG A 39 34.54 -36.96 23.83
N SER A 40 34.40 -38.02 23.02
CA SER A 40 35.40 -39.10 22.86
C SER A 40 35.16 -40.06 21.67
N THR A 41 36.25 -40.28 20.89
CA THR A 41 36.80 -41.53 20.30
C THR A 41 35.97 -42.47 19.41
N THR A 42 36.39 -42.65 18.14
CA THR A 42 37.19 -43.83 17.69
C THR A 42 37.73 -43.65 16.25
N GLU A 43 39.07 -43.74 16.17
CA GLU A 43 40.04 -44.06 15.10
C GLU A 43 39.98 -43.61 13.61
N PRO A 44 41.17 -43.44 12.97
CA PRO A 44 41.33 -42.88 11.63
C PRO A 44 41.50 -43.98 10.57
N SER A 45 40.88 -43.79 9.40
CA SER A 45 41.25 -44.54 8.20
C SER A 45 41.42 -43.57 7.02
N THR A 46 42.67 -43.44 6.60
CA THR A 46 43.11 -42.78 5.38
C THR A 46 42.59 -43.51 4.14
N VAL A 47 41.89 -42.82 3.25
CA VAL A 47 41.65 -43.28 1.87
C VAL A 47 42.12 -42.19 0.91
N SER A 48 42.99 -42.62 0.01
CA SER A 48 43.68 -41.87 -1.05
C SER A 48 42.74 -41.32 -2.12
N VAL A 49 43.04 -40.11 -2.59
CA VAL A 49 42.43 -39.46 -3.76
C VAL A 49 43.07 -39.99 -5.05
N PRO A 50 42.29 -40.41 -6.06
CA PRO A 50 42.68 -40.29 -7.45
C PRO A 50 42.06 -39.02 -8.07
N THR A 51 42.92 -38.27 -8.74
CA THR A 51 42.63 -37.08 -9.54
C THR A 51 41.81 -37.42 -10.79
N SER A 52 40.62 -36.85 -10.93
CA SER A 52 40.04 -36.51 -12.25
C SER A 52 38.84 -35.57 -12.12
N SER A 53 39.06 -34.33 -12.55
CA SER A 53 38.12 -33.43 -13.25
C SER A 53 36.61 -33.73 -13.21
N SER A 54 35.88 -32.92 -12.44
CA SER A 54 34.70 -32.16 -12.89
C SER A 54 34.05 -31.52 -11.67
N ALA A 55 34.19 -30.20 -11.52
CA ALA A 55 33.53 -29.45 -10.45
C ALA A 55 32.02 -29.38 -10.75
N LEU A 56 31.27 -30.34 -10.23
CA LEU A 56 29.86 -30.16 -9.89
C LEU A 56 29.83 -29.60 -8.46
N LEU A 57 29.50 -28.32 -8.32
CA LEU A 57 29.06 -27.75 -7.05
C LEU A 57 27.73 -28.41 -6.69
N SER A 58 27.77 -29.59 -6.08
CA SER A 58 26.61 -30.10 -5.34
C SER A 58 26.52 -29.30 -4.04
N THR A 59 25.62 -28.34 -3.98
CA THR A 59 25.16 -27.79 -2.71
C THR A 59 24.48 -28.91 -1.94
N THR A 60 25.23 -29.58 -1.06
CA THR A 60 24.65 -30.47 -0.06
C THR A 60 23.96 -29.57 0.96
N THR A 61 22.65 -29.40 0.84
CA THR A 61 21.84 -28.75 1.88
C THR A 61 21.86 -29.66 3.11
N ILE A 62 22.61 -29.27 4.14
CA ILE A 62 22.55 -29.91 5.45
C ILE A 62 21.27 -29.41 6.12
N SER A 63 20.19 -30.16 6.00
CA SER A 63 18.95 -29.90 6.75
C SER A 63 19.12 -30.42 8.18
N LEU A 64 19.40 -29.52 9.12
CA LEU A 64 19.35 -29.81 10.55
C LEU A 64 17.89 -29.67 11.02
N THR A 65 17.18 -30.79 11.14
CA THR A 65 15.85 -30.82 11.74
C THR A 65 16.00 -31.01 13.26
N VAL A 66 15.74 -29.96 14.04
CA VAL A 66 15.69 -30.06 15.51
C VAL A 66 14.26 -30.39 15.93
N SER A 67 13.98 -31.67 16.14
CA SER A 67 12.69 -32.15 16.65
C SER A 67 12.81 -32.42 18.15
N THR A 68 12.04 -31.74 19.00
CA THR A 68 11.94 -32.06 20.43
C THR A 68 10.49 -32.16 20.87
N THR A 69 10.11 -33.31 21.41
CA THR A 69 8.81 -33.55 22.05
C THR A 69 8.95 -33.26 23.54
N VAL A 70 8.21 -32.27 24.06
CA VAL A 70 8.17 -31.97 25.50
C VAL A 70 6.75 -32.18 25.99
N SER A 71 6.62 -32.80 27.16
CA SER A 71 5.36 -32.89 27.89
C SER A 71 5.51 -32.22 29.25
N ILE A 72 4.38 -31.71 29.76
CA ILE A 72 4.12 -31.13 31.10
C ILE A 72 4.05 -29.59 31.16
N GLY A 73 2.82 -29.06 31.32
CA GLY A 73 2.41 -28.33 32.52
C GLY A 73 2.80 -26.87 32.80
N SER A 74 3.47 -26.12 31.92
CA SER A 74 3.58 -24.64 32.05
C SER A 74 4.12 -23.93 30.79
N THR A 75 3.90 -22.61 30.72
CA THR A 75 4.30 -21.69 29.65
C THR A 75 5.72 -21.95 29.15
N THR A 76 5.88 -22.24 27.86
CA THR A 76 7.20 -22.46 27.25
C THR A 76 7.54 -21.31 26.32
N THR A 77 8.57 -20.53 26.65
CA THR A 77 9.18 -19.55 25.72
C THR A 77 10.35 -20.24 25.03
N LYS A 78 10.35 -20.29 23.69
CA LYS A 78 11.47 -20.86 22.92
C LYS A 78 12.19 -19.74 22.17
N THR A 79 13.43 -19.49 22.56
CA THR A 79 14.37 -18.64 21.82
C THR A 79 15.25 -19.56 20.99
N THR A 80 15.26 -19.39 19.66
CA THR A 80 16.11 -20.19 18.78
C THR A 80 17.10 -19.26 18.10
N GLU A 81 18.37 -19.33 18.48
CA GLU A 81 19.47 -18.77 17.70
C GLU A 81 19.87 -19.84 16.67
N ALA A 82 19.49 -19.65 15.41
CA ALA A 82 19.82 -20.60 14.36
C ALA A 82 20.49 -19.88 13.18
N VAL A 83 21.69 -20.33 12.82
CA VAL A 83 22.34 -20.02 11.54
C VAL A 83 21.79 -21.00 10.48
N ALA A 84 20.46 -21.05 10.32
CA ALA A 84 19.78 -22.01 9.45
C ALA A 84 18.94 -21.31 8.36
N SER A 85 18.92 -21.87 7.16
CA SER A 85 18.13 -21.37 6.01
C SER A 85 16.62 -21.58 6.16
N THR A 86 16.19 -22.47 7.06
CA THR A 86 14.79 -22.79 7.29
C THR A 86 14.56 -23.12 8.76
N VAL A 87 13.62 -22.41 9.40
CA VAL A 87 13.20 -22.71 10.77
C VAL A 87 11.77 -23.27 10.72
N THR A 88 11.62 -24.52 11.14
CA THR A 88 10.31 -25.19 11.24
C THR A 88 9.99 -25.43 12.72
N ALA A 89 8.95 -24.78 13.22
CA ALA A 89 8.43 -25.04 14.56
C ALA A 89 7.18 -25.93 14.44
N THR A 90 7.26 -27.17 14.90
CA THR A 90 6.10 -28.06 15.03
C THR A 90 5.61 -27.99 16.47
N THR A 91 4.37 -27.54 16.70
CA THR A 91 3.77 -27.59 18.04
C THR A 91 2.66 -28.63 18.15
N VAL A 92 2.67 -29.26 19.32
CA VAL A 92 1.85 -30.39 19.79
C VAL A 92 0.63 -29.83 20.52
N SER A 93 -0.50 -30.56 20.43
CA SER A 93 -1.73 -30.33 21.18
C SER A 93 -1.45 -30.01 22.67
N ILE A 94 -1.80 -28.81 23.20
CA ILE A 94 -3.03 -28.43 23.95
C ILE A 94 -2.94 -26.95 24.46
N ALA A 95 -4.05 -26.20 24.38
CA ALA A 95 -4.55 -25.11 25.25
C ALA A 95 -3.57 -24.09 25.90
N SER A 96 -2.58 -23.55 25.19
CA SER A 96 -1.75 -22.46 25.74
C SER A 96 -1.14 -21.54 24.66
N THR A 97 -0.70 -20.35 25.09
CA THR A 97 -0.11 -19.31 24.23
C THR A 97 1.25 -19.75 23.69
N VAL A 98 1.44 -19.69 22.37
CA VAL A 98 2.73 -20.01 21.73
C VAL A 98 3.40 -18.71 21.29
N THR A 99 4.59 -18.44 21.82
CA THR A 99 5.42 -17.31 21.38
C THR A 99 6.67 -17.81 20.68
N THR A 100 6.86 -17.42 19.42
CA THR A 100 8.04 -17.77 18.62
C THR A 100 8.85 -16.51 18.36
N THR A 101 10.12 -16.50 18.75
CA THR A 101 11.04 -15.39 18.45
C THR A 101 12.24 -15.90 17.66
N THR A 102 12.47 -15.30 16.49
CA THR A 102 13.59 -15.65 15.60
C THR A 102 14.50 -14.44 15.42
N ALA A 103 15.81 -14.65 15.58
CA ALA A 103 16.86 -13.66 15.34
C ALA A 103 17.82 -14.17 14.24
N GLY A 104 18.24 -13.30 13.32
CA GLY A 104 19.01 -13.66 12.11
C GLY A 104 18.16 -13.57 10.83
N ILE A 105 18.79 -13.69 9.64
CA ILE A 105 18.15 -13.56 8.31
C ILE A 105 17.79 -14.95 7.73
N PRO A 106 16.65 -15.58 8.09
CA PRO A 106 16.23 -16.84 7.47
C PRO A 106 15.58 -16.59 6.10
N SER A 107 15.84 -17.45 5.12
CA SER A 107 15.14 -17.39 3.82
C SER A 107 13.66 -17.76 3.92
N THR A 108 13.28 -18.62 4.87
CA THR A 108 11.88 -19.03 5.04
C THR A 108 11.55 -19.28 6.50
N VAL A 109 10.42 -18.72 6.95
CA VAL A 109 9.84 -18.98 8.27
C VAL A 109 8.49 -19.67 8.07
N THR A 110 8.34 -20.89 8.60
CA THR A 110 7.08 -21.64 8.53
C THR A 110 6.57 -21.95 9.93
N THR A 111 5.37 -21.48 10.23
CA THR A 111 4.66 -21.78 11.47
C THR A 111 3.43 -22.62 11.15
N THR A 112 3.41 -23.87 11.61
CA THR A 112 2.26 -24.77 11.45
C THR A 112 1.62 -25.02 12.81
N ILE A 113 0.35 -24.65 12.96
CA ILE A 113 -0.42 -24.85 14.18
C ILE A 113 -1.45 -25.94 13.90
N ALA A 114 -1.36 -27.07 14.60
CA ALA A 114 -2.28 -28.19 14.49
C ALA A 114 -2.87 -28.53 15.86
N GLY A 115 -4.20 -28.38 16.00
CA GLY A 115 -4.97 -28.88 17.14
C GLY A 115 -4.94 -28.01 18.42
N THR A 116 -6.06 -27.31 18.68
CA THR A 116 -6.87 -27.32 19.93
C THR A 116 -7.67 -26.01 20.10
N ASN A 117 -8.77 -26.09 20.85
CA ASN A 117 -9.90 -25.13 20.88
C ASN A 117 -9.63 -23.74 21.50
N SER A 118 -8.39 -23.39 21.85
CA SER A 118 -8.00 -22.04 22.32
C SER A 118 -6.48 -21.94 22.44
N ALA A 119 -5.83 -21.26 21.48
CA ALA A 119 -4.41 -20.91 21.57
C ALA A 119 -4.17 -19.53 20.96
N VAL A 120 -3.57 -18.61 21.73
CA VAL A 120 -3.07 -17.33 21.20
C VAL A 120 -1.66 -17.58 20.69
N THR A 121 -1.39 -17.30 19.41
CA THR A 121 -0.04 -17.46 18.85
C THR A 121 0.54 -16.10 18.53
N THR A 122 1.73 -15.79 19.05
CA THR A 122 2.47 -14.56 18.77
C THR A 122 3.80 -14.93 18.13
N THR A 123 4.00 -14.58 16.86
CA THR A 123 5.30 -14.74 16.19
C THR A 123 5.95 -13.38 16.09
N THR A 124 7.14 -13.22 16.65
CA THR A 124 7.93 -11.99 16.58
C THR A 124 9.20 -12.29 15.78
N ILE A 125 9.32 -11.64 14.61
CA ILE A 125 10.48 -11.79 13.73
C ILE A 125 11.27 -10.49 13.79
N ALA A 126 12.54 -10.56 14.20
CA ALA A 126 13.39 -9.38 14.39
C ALA A 126 14.01 -8.86 13.08
N ASP A 127 14.21 -9.74 12.08
CA ASP A 127 14.86 -9.44 10.79
C ASP A 127 14.04 -9.98 9.59
N ILE A 128 14.22 -9.45 8.38
CA ILE A 128 13.35 -9.66 7.20
C ILE A 128 13.59 -11.04 6.52
N PRO A 129 12.61 -11.97 6.49
CA PRO A 129 12.71 -13.21 5.71
C PRO A 129 12.15 -13.05 4.29
N SER A 130 12.63 -13.83 3.32
CA SER A 130 12.09 -13.83 1.94
C SER A 130 10.71 -14.47 1.80
N THR A 131 10.29 -15.32 2.76
CA THR A 131 8.95 -15.92 2.75
C THR A 131 8.51 -16.24 4.18
N VAL A 132 7.27 -15.87 4.53
CA VAL A 132 6.61 -16.26 5.79
C VAL A 132 5.34 -17.04 5.45
N THR A 133 5.21 -18.24 5.99
CA THR A 133 4.03 -19.08 5.79
C THR A 133 3.45 -19.49 7.13
N THR A 134 2.18 -19.15 7.36
CA THR A 134 1.44 -19.56 8.55
C THR A 134 0.31 -20.49 8.13
N THR A 135 0.34 -21.74 8.57
CA THR A 135 -0.71 -22.73 8.28
C THR A 135 -1.45 -23.07 9.55
N ILE A 136 -2.77 -22.90 9.55
CA ILE A 136 -3.62 -23.12 10.71
C ILE A 136 -4.58 -24.26 10.40
N ALA A 137 -4.31 -25.44 10.94
CA ALA A 137 -5.16 -26.60 10.81
C ALA A 137 -6.17 -26.61 11.98
N SER A 138 -7.30 -25.92 11.76
CA SER A 138 -8.49 -25.84 12.63
C SER A 138 -8.29 -25.18 14.02
N VAL A 139 -8.92 -24.01 14.23
CA VAL A 139 -9.09 -23.38 15.55
C VAL A 139 -10.40 -22.59 15.58
N SER A 140 -11.05 -22.55 16.75
CA SER A 140 -12.33 -21.88 16.98
C SER A 140 -12.23 -20.44 17.54
N SER A 141 -11.05 -19.80 17.56
CA SER A 141 -10.92 -18.39 18.00
C SER A 141 -9.57 -17.71 17.68
N ILE A 142 -9.55 -16.39 17.93
CA ILE A 142 -8.64 -15.28 17.54
C ILE A 142 -7.15 -15.63 17.34
N VAL A 143 -6.61 -15.24 16.18
CA VAL A 143 -5.18 -15.31 15.82
C VAL A 143 -4.66 -13.89 15.64
N THR A 144 -3.57 -13.52 16.33
CA THR A 144 -2.95 -12.19 16.24
C THR A 144 -1.48 -12.32 15.83
N THR A 145 -1.16 -11.96 14.60
CA THR A 145 0.23 -11.92 14.10
C THR A 145 0.75 -10.49 14.14
N THR A 146 1.85 -10.23 14.85
CA THR A 146 2.48 -8.90 14.90
C THR A 146 3.83 -8.96 14.19
N ILE A 147 3.94 -8.28 13.04
CA ILE A 147 5.19 -8.18 12.27
C ILE A 147 5.74 -6.77 12.50
N ALA A 148 6.97 -6.66 13.01
CA ALA A 148 7.54 -5.39 13.47
C ALA A 148 7.94 -4.43 12.32
N SER A 149 8.02 -4.91 11.08
CA SER A 149 8.31 -4.10 9.89
C SER A 149 7.94 -4.87 8.63
N VAL A 150 7.15 -4.28 7.71
CA VAL A 150 6.65 -4.97 6.51
C VAL A 150 7.22 -4.33 5.24
N SER A 151 7.80 -5.14 4.35
CA SER A 151 7.97 -4.80 2.93
C SER A 151 7.58 -5.95 1.98
N SER A 152 6.78 -6.95 2.41
CA SER A 152 6.28 -7.99 1.49
C SER A 152 5.01 -8.72 1.94
N ILE A 153 4.38 -9.35 0.95
CA ILE A 153 3.05 -9.98 0.85
C ILE A 153 2.69 -10.88 2.03
N VAL A 154 1.48 -10.65 2.60
CA VAL A 154 0.81 -11.55 3.55
C VAL A 154 -0.24 -12.36 2.79
N THR A 155 -0.01 -13.66 2.57
CA THR A 155 -1.03 -14.55 2.00
C THR A 155 -1.77 -15.28 3.13
N LYS A 156 -3.08 -15.03 3.25
CA LYS A 156 -3.96 -15.72 4.21
C LYS A 156 -4.85 -16.70 3.45
N THR A 157 -4.71 -18.00 3.71
CA THR A 157 -5.61 -19.03 3.19
C THR A 157 -6.45 -19.54 4.37
N THR A 158 -7.75 -19.28 4.36
CA THR A 158 -8.70 -19.82 5.34
C THR A 158 -9.70 -20.70 4.62
N THR A 159 -9.74 -21.98 5.00
CA THR A 159 -10.80 -22.93 4.64
C THR A 159 -11.80 -22.94 5.79
N ASP A 160 -13.02 -22.44 5.51
CA ASP A 160 -14.24 -22.47 6.33
C ASP A 160 -14.18 -21.87 7.75
N VAL A 161 -14.96 -20.79 7.94
CA VAL A 161 -15.97 -20.56 8.99
C VAL A 161 -16.18 -19.05 9.20
N THR A 162 -17.45 -18.67 9.27
CA THR A 162 -18.01 -17.34 9.61
C THR A 162 -17.46 -16.81 10.94
N SER A 163 -16.82 -15.64 10.94
CA SER A 163 -16.56 -14.88 12.17
C SER A 163 -16.63 -13.38 11.95
N THR A 164 -17.43 -12.71 12.79
CA THR A 164 -17.53 -11.25 12.94
C THR A 164 -16.21 -10.68 13.46
N VAL A 165 -15.67 -9.68 12.76
CA VAL A 165 -14.44 -8.96 13.13
C VAL A 165 -14.81 -7.76 13.97
N ASP A 166 -14.27 -7.67 15.19
CA ASP A 166 -14.24 -6.43 15.96
C ASP A 166 -12.87 -5.76 15.72
N SER A 167 -12.89 -4.65 14.98
CA SER A 167 -11.72 -4.00 14.42
C SER A 167 -11.28 -2.83 15.29
N THR A 168 -10.27 -3.01 16.11
CA THR A 168 -9.53 -1.88 16.69
C THR A 168 -8.02 -2.08 16.57
N THR A 169 -7.39 -1.16 15.84
CA THR A 169 -5.94 -0.83 15.83
C THR A 169 -4.97 -1.81 15.17
N ALA A 170 -4.95 -1.81 13.83
CA ALA A 170 -3.76 -1.79 12.96
C ALA A 170 -4.22 -1.99 11.50
N GLU A 171 -4.68 -0.93 10.84
CA GLU A 171 -5.03 -1.01 9.42
C GLU A 171 -3.75 -1.03 8.60
N SER A 172 -3.34 -2.22 8.17
CA SER A 172 -2.30 -2.38 7.17
C SER A 172 -2.80 -1.80 5.84
N THR A 173 -1.94 -1.09 5.13
CA THR A 173 -2.12 -0.69 3.74
C THR A 173 -2.47 -1.91 2.90
N VAL A 174 -3.75 -2.10 2.58
CA VAL A 174 -4.17 -3.18 1.70
C VAL A 174 -3.92 -2.71 0.28
N ILE A 175 -2.83 -3.17 -0.31
CA ILE A 175 -2.64 -3.04 -1.76
C ILE A 175 -3.50 -4.08 -2.42
N LEU A 176 -4.21 -3.63 -3.45
CA LEU A 176 -5.17 -4.40 -4.18
C LEU A 176 -4.47 -5.63 -4.79
N ASN A 177 -4.93 -6.81 -4.40
CA ASN A 177 -4.53 -8.06 -5.02
C ASN A 177 -5.63 -8.50 -5.97
N ILE A 178 -5.62 -7.93 -7.18
CA ILE A 178 -6.52 -8.33 -8.24
C ILE A 178 -5.88 -9.52 -8.95
N SER A 179 -6.60 -10.63 -9.04
CA SER A 179 -6.06 -11.82 -9.69
C SER A 179 -5.70 -11.54 -11.15
N ALA A 180 -4.60 -12.13 -11.63
CA ALA A 180 -4.15 -11.93 -13.01
C ALA A 180 -5.19 -12.41 -14.06
N ASP A 181 -6.02 -13.39 -13.70
CA ASP A 181 -7.11 -13.93 -14.51
C ASP A 181 -8.44 -13.21 -14.29
N ALA A 182 -8.51 -12.22 -13.39
CA ALA A 182 -9.72 -11.44 -13.10
C ALA A 182 -10.42 -10.98 -14.38
N GLN A 183 -11.72 -11.20 -14.44
CA GLN A 183 -12.61 -10.70 -15.48
C GLN A 183 -13.66 -9.80 -14.83
N TRP A 184 -13.98 -8.69 -15.49
CA TRP A 184 -15.03 -7.81 -15.04
C TRP A 184 -16.29 -8.08 -15.83
N ILE A 185 -17.40 -8.15 -15.10
CA ILE A 185 -18.74 -8.15 -15.67
C ILE A 185 -18.87 -6.87 -16.50
N GLN A 186 -19.09 -7.03 -17.81
CA GLN A 186 -19.08 -5.91 -18.75
C GLN A 186 -20.19 -4.89 -18.50
N ASN A 187 -21.32 -5.32 -17.94
CA ASN A 187 -22.41 -4.42 -17.57
C ASN A 187 -22.14 -3.82 -16.19
N GLY A 188 -21.82 -2.53 -16.17
CA GLY A 188 -21.67 -1.73 -14.96
C GLY A 188 -23.01 -1.39 -14.31
N THR A 189 -22.93 -1.04 -13.02
CA THR A 189 -24.04 -0.46 -12.26
C THR A 189 -23.72 0.99 -11.95
N THR A 190 -24.62 1.92 -12.24
CA THR A 190 -24.47 3.32 -11.83
C THR A 190 -24.58 3.42 -10.32
N VAL A 191 -23.55 3.95 -9.66
CA VAL A 191 -23.48 4.09 -8.19
C VAL A 191 -23.53 5.54 -7.72
N ALA A 192 -23.33 6.50 -8.61
CA ALA A 192 -23.53 7.93 -8.35
C ALA A 192 -23.90 8.67 -9.65
N GLY A 193 -24.69 9.74 -9.53
CA GLY A 193 -25.18 10.50 -10.69
C GLY A 193 -26.24 9.73 -11.49
N GLY A 194 -26.16 9.82 -12.83
CA GLY A 194 -27.06 9.08 -13.74
C GLY A 194 -28.46 9.66 -13.91
N HIS A 195 -28.74 10.83 -13.33
CA HIS A 195 -30.02 11.54 -13.44
C HIS A 195 -29.90 12.80 -14.33
N GLY A 196 -29.06 12.70 -15.36
CA GLY A 196 -28.67 13.82 -16.21
C GLY A 196 -27.62 14.74 -15.57
N SER A 197 -27.10 15.66 -16.39
CA SER A 197 -26.18 16.71 -15.94
C SER A 197 -26.92 17.75 -15.10
N GLY A 198 -26.37 18.11 -13.94
CA GLY A 198 -26.94 19.16 -13.09
C GLY A 198 -26.33 19.22 -11.70
N SER A 199 -26.88 20.08 -10.86
CA SER A 199 -26.35 20.40 -9.52
C SER A 199 -27.15 19.82 -8.36
N ALA A 200 -28.27 19.12 -8.63
CA ALA A 200 -29.01 18.41 -7.59
C ALA A 200 -28.12 17.35 -6.91
N THR A 201 -28.51 16.90 -5.72
CA THR A 201 -27.73 15.92 -4.94
C THR A 201 -27.68 14.54 -5.58
N ASN A 202 -28.55 14.22 -6.53
CA ASN A 202 -28.52 12.99 -7.33
C ASN A 202 -27.93 13.19 -8.74
N GLN A 203 -27.39 14.37 -9.03
CA GLN A 203 -26.80 14.75 -10.32
C GLN A 203 -25.31 15.08 -10.17
N LEU A 204 -24.56 14.90 -11.24
CA LEU A 204 -23.17 15.32 -11.37
C LEU A 204 -23.03 16.22 -12.61
N GLN A 205 -21.92 16.95 -12.71
CA GLN A 205 -21.57 17.72 -13.89
C GLN A 205 -20.06 17.61 -14.15
N GLY A 206 -19.68 16.79 -15.13
CA GLY A 206 -18.29 16.51 -15.47
C GLY A 206 -17.47 15.97 -14.29
N PRO A 207 -17.87 14.85 -13.67
CA PRO A 207 -17.09 14.27 -12.58
C PRO A 207 -15.70 13.83 -13.07
N GLU A 208 -14.67 14.08 -12.27
CA GLU A 208 -13.27 13.80 -12.59
C GLU A 208 -12.70 12.74 -11.64
N GLY A 209 -11.84 13.11 -10.69
CA GLY A 209 -11.26 12.18 -9.74
C GLY A 209 -12.28 11.59 -8.77
N LEU A 210 -12.01 10.36 -8.33
CA LEU A 210 -12.79 9.70 -7.29
C LEU A 210 -11.89 8.92 -6.34
N PHE A 211 -12.40 8.71 -5.14
CA PHE A 211 -11.85 7.79 -4.16
C PHE A 211 -12.95 6.87 -3.66
N VAL A 212 -12.64 5.59 -3.43
CA VAL A 212 -13.57 4.62 -2.84
C VAL A 212 -13.01 4.15 -1.51
N ASP A 213 -13.79 4.29 -0.44
CA ASP A 213 -13.40 3.79 0.88
C ASP A 213 -13.76 2.31 1.09
N ASP A 214 -13.33 1.75 2.22
CA ASP A 214 -13.51 0.33 2.51
C ASP A 214 -14.99 -0.07 2.74
N ASN A 215 -15.85 0.92 2.96
CA ASN A 215 -17.30 0.74 3.06
C ASN A 215 -18.00 0.96 1.70
N GLN A 216 -17.25 1.00 0.60
CA GLN A 216 -17.74 1.29 -0.75
C GLN A 216 -18.43 2.67 -0.85
N THR A 217 -18.06 3.62 0.02
CA THR A 217 -18.45 5.01 -0.14
C THR A 217 -17.60 5.62 -1.23
N VAL A 218 -18.26 6.19 -2.24
CA VAL A 218 -17.59 6.86 -3.36
C VAL A 218 -17.55 8.36 -3.06
N VAL A 219 -16.36 8.95 -3.03
CA VAL A 219 -16.14 10.40 -2.89
C VAL A 219 -15.66 10.92 -4.23
N ILE A 220 -16.32 11.94 -4.77
CA ILE A 220 -16.17 12.35 -6.17
C ILE A 220 -15.84 13.85 -6.23
N ALA A 221 -14.85 14.19 -7.05
CA ALA A 221 -14.62 15.56 -7.50
C ALA A 221 -15.63 15.90 -8.63
N ASP A 222 -16.72 16.55 -8.25
CA ASP A 222 -17.78 16.99 -9.17
C ASP A 222 -17.40 18.35 -9.76
N LEU A 223 -16.45 18.30 -10.71
CA LEU A 223 -15.69 19.46 -11.19
C LEU A 223 -16.59 20.62 -11.61
N GLY A 224 -17.63 20.34 -12.40
CA GLY A 224 -18.54 21.36 -12.93
C GLY A 224 -19.44 22.00 -11.89
N ASN A 225 -19.73 21.30 -10.79
CA ASN A 225 -20.52 21.82 -9.68
C ASN A 225 -19.66 22.43 -8.56
N HIS A 226 -18.33 22.46 -8.72
CA HIS A 226 -17.41 23.09 -7.77
C HIS A 226 -17.56 22.56 -6.34
N ARG A 227 -17.67 21.23 -6.22
CA ARG A 227 -17.90 20.54 -4.94
C ARG A 227 -17.25 19.17 -4.90
N ILE A 228 -17.01 18.68 -3.69
CA ILE A 228 -16.80 17.26 -3.44
C ILE A 228 -18.08 16.69 -2.85
N ILE A 229 -18.51 15.56 -3.39
CA ILE A 229 -19.78 14.93 -3.02
C ILE A 229 -19.55 13.44 -2.82
N GLN A 230 -20.16 12.86 -1.79
CA GLN A 230 -20.02 11.45 -1.42
C GLN A 230 -21.35 10.70 -1.58
N TRP A 231 -21.29 9.45 -2.03
CA TRP A 231 -22.40 8.50 -2.05
C TRP A 231 -22.03 7.24 -1.28
N LYS A 232 -22.90 6.80 -0.37
CA LYS A 232 -22.78 5.44 0.17
C LYS A 232 -23.44 4.47 -0.80
N MET A 233 -22.97 3.23 -0.79
CA MET A 233 -23.54 2.19 -1.64
C MET A 233 -25.05 2.04 -1.36
N GLY A 234 -25.88 2.15 -2.41
CA GLY A 234 -27.33 2.08 -2.33
C GLY A 234 -28.05 3.43 -2.14
N ASP A 235 -27.33 4.51 -1.86
CA ASP A 235 -27.93 5.85 -1.77
C ASP A 235 -28.38 6.35 -3.15
N THR A 236 -29.54 7.00 -3.19
CA THR A 236 -30.03 7.68 -4.41
C THR A 236 -29.54 9.12 -4.52
N ASN A 237 -29.12 9.72 -3.41
CA ASN A 237 -28.68 11.11 -3.31
C ASN A 237 -27.34 11.18 -2.57
N GLY A 238 -26.42 11.97 -3.13
CA GLY A 238 -25.13 12.23 -2.53
C GLY A 238 -25.21 13.31 -1.45
N GLN A 239 -24.18 13.36 -0.63
CA GLN A 239 -23.99 14.36 0.41
C GLN A 239 -22.77 15.21 0.06
N VAL A 240 -22.94 16.52 -0.03
CA VAL A 240 -21.82 17.44 -0.27
C VAL A 240 -20.94 17.48 0.97
N VAL A 241 -19.65 17.20 0.81
CA VAL A 241 -18.69 17.09 1.91
C VAL A 241 -17.59 18.16 1.89
N ALA A 242 -17.41 18.84 0.76
CA ALA A 242 -16.57 20.03 0.65
C ALA A 242 -17.05 20.93 -0.49
N GLY A 243 -16.87 22.24 -0.36
CA GLY A 243 -17.37 23.22 -1.31
C GLY A 243 -18.91 23.27 -1.36
N GLY A 244 -19.48 23.47 -2.56
CA GLY A 244 -20.93 23.54 -2.74
C GLY A 244 -21.58 24.86 -2.30
N LYS A 245 -20.76 25.87 -1.97
CA LYS A 245 -21.19 27.27 -1.70
C LYS A 245 -21.03 28.17 -2.94
N GLY A 246 -21.19 27.57 -4.12
CA GLY A 246 -20.91 28.21 -5.40
C GLY A 246 -19.42 28.17 -5.78
N GLN A 247 -19.15 28.57 -7.02
CA GLN A 247 -17.79 28.71 -7.53
C GLN A 247 -17.12 29.93 -6.87
N GLY A 248 -15.92 29.72 -6.33
CA GLY A 248 -15.11 30.82 -5.80
C GLY A 248 -13.82 30.35 -5.17
N ASN A 249 -13.12 31.25 -4.48
CA ASN A 249 -11.80 31.00 -3.89
C ASN A 249 -11.76 31.20 -2.36
N GLN A 250 -12.91 31.41 -1.72
CA GLN A 250 -13.04 31.39 -0.27
C GLN A 250 -12.72 29.99 0.30
N LEU A 251 -12.55 29.88 1.61
CA LEU A 251 -12.18 28.61 2.25
C LEU A 251 -13.33 27.60 2.30
N ASP A 252 -14.58 28.07 2.21
CA ASP A 252 -15.78 27.25 2.07
C ASP A 252 -16.18 27.00 0.58
N GLN A 253 -15.38 27.49 -0.36
CA GLN A 253 -15.63 27.41 -1.80
C GLN A 253 -14.53 26.64 -2.52
N LEU A 254 -14.91 26.01 -3.64
CA LEU A 254 -13.99 25.39 -4.59
C LEU A 254 -14.21 26.01 -5.97
N CYS A 255 -13.24 25.81 -6.87
CA CYS A 255 -13.30 26.22 -8.25
C CYS A 255 -12.71 25.11 -9.14
N GLY A 256 -13.58 24.17 -9.53
CA GLY A 256 -13.22 23.12 -10.48
C GLY A 256 -12.29 22.09 -9.85
N PRO A 257 -12.73 21.40 -8.78
CA PRO A 257 -11.92 20.36 -8.18
C PRO A 257 -11.72 19.23 -9.19
N SER A 258 -10.47 18.83 -9.45
CA SER A 258 -10.18 17.77 -10.43
C SER A 258 -9.93 16.43 -9.78
N ASP A 259 -9.49 16.38 -8.52
CA ASP A 259 -9.22 15.13 -7.83
C ASP A 259 -9.36 15.27 -6.31
N VAL A 260 -9.58 14.13 -5.65
CA VAL A 260 -9.77 14.04 -4.21
C VAL A 260 -9.25 12.70 -3.69
N LEU A 261 -8.51 12.74 -2.58
CA LEU A 261 -8.13 11.57 -1.80
C LEU A 261 -8.41 11.77 -0.31
N ILE A 262 -8.30 10.69 0.47
CA ILE A 262 -8.49 10.73 1.91
C ILE A 262 -7.16 10.50 2.61
N ASP A 263 -6.74 11.48 3.42
CA ASP A 263 -5.74 11.27 4.45
C ASP A 263 -6.41 10.55 5.63
N ARG A 264 -6.21 9.24 5.73
CA ARG A 264 -6.83 8.39 6.76
C ARG A 264 -6.28 8.67 8.16
N VAL A 265 -5.04 9.15 8.26
CA VAL A 265 -4.38 9.43 9.55
C VAL A 265 -4.98 10.69 10.17
N MET A 266 -5.14 11.75 9.38
CA MET A 266 -5.75 13.00 9.86
C MET A 266 -7.28 13.02 9.73
N ASN A 267 -7.86 12.06 9.01
CA ASN A 267 -9.26 12.03 8.62
C ASN A 267 -9.70 13.31 7.87
N ASN A 268 -8.87 13.71 6.90
CA ASN A 268 -9.10 14.87 6.03
C ASN A 268 -9.30 14.43 4.58
N LEU A 269 -10.13 15.15 3.83
CA LEU A 269 -10.07 15.14 2.37
C LEU A 269 -8.88 15.99 1.94
N ILE A 270 -8.12 15.53 0.96
CA ILE A 270 -7.15 16.34 0.23
C ILE A 270 -7.71 16.55 -1.17
N ILE A 271 -7.87 17.81 -1.57
CA ILE A 271 -8.63 18.19 -2.76
C ILE A 271 -7.76 19.04 -3.65
N CYS A 272 -7.63 18.64 -4.91
CA CYS A 272 -7.02 19.46 -5.93
C CYS A 272 -8.05 20.46 -6.45
N ASP A 273 -7.88 21.74 -6.11
CA ASP A 273 -8.78 22.84 -6.46
C ASP A 273 -8.19 23.62 -7.65
N GLN A 274 -8.18 22.97 -8.82
CA GLN A 274 -7.21 23.31 -9.87
C GLN A 274 -7.35 24.71 -10.45
N ARG A 275 -8.57 25.25 -10.59
CA ARG A 275 -8.73 26.60 -11.15
C ARG A 275 -8.40 27.70 -10.13
N ASN A 276 -8.40 27.37 -8.85
CA ASN A 276 -7.83 28.22 -7.80
C ASN A 276 -6.33 28.00 -7.62
N GLN A 277 -5.72 27.08 -8.39
CA GLN A 277 -4.29 26.75 -8.37
C GLN A 277 -3.76 26.41 -6.98
N ARG A 278 -4.53 25.60 -6.24
CA ARG A 278 -4.22 25.19 -4.87
C ARG A 278 -4.64 23.77 -4.60
N VAL A 279 -4.01 23.17 -3.59
CA VAL A 279 -4.51 21.97 -2.92
C VAL A 279 -5.00 22.37 -1.54
N VAL A 280 -6.21 21.97 -1.19
CA VAL A 280 -6.82 22.23 0.12
C VAL A 280 -7.01 20.92 0.87
N GLN A 281 -6.91 20.99 2.20
CA GLN A 281 -7.41 19.93 3.08
C GLN A 281 -8.76 20.32 3.67
N TRP A 282 -9.64 19.36 3.85
CA TRP A 282 -10.95 19.57 4.44
C TRP A 282 -11.22 18.51 5.51
N SER A 283 -11.39 18.94 6.75
CA SER A 283 -11.63 18.01 7.87
C SER A 283 -12.97 17.30 7.70
N ARG A 284 -12.97 15.97 7.83
CA ARG A 284 -14.21 15.15 7.77
C ARG A 284 -14.91 15.06 9.12
N ARG A 285 -14.42 15.78 10.13
CA ARG A 285 -15.05 15.88 11.45
C ARG A 285 -16.31 16.73 11.37
N SER A 286 -17.32 16.35 12.14
CA SER A 286 -18.61 17.04 12.19
C SER A 286 -18.43 18.53 12.50
N GLY A 287 -19.20 19.39 11.80
CA GLY A 287 -19.17 20.84 11.99
C GLY A 287 -18.10 21.59 11.17
N THR A 288 -17.23 20.89 10.43
CA THR A 288 -16.27 21.54 9.53
C THR A 288 -17.00 22.12 8.31
N THR A 289 -16.88 23.42 8.08
CA THR A 289 -17.54 24.12 6.94
C THR A 289 -16.56 24.77 5.98
N GLU A 290 -15.27 24.80 6.31
CA GLU A 290 -14.20 25.44 5.57
C GLU A 290 -13.00 24.50 5.46
N GLY A 291 -12.29 24.59 4.35
CA GLY A 291 -11.00 23.94 4.14
C GLY A 291 -9.82 24.83 4.52
N GLU A 292 -8.63 24.26 4.48
CA GLU A 292 -7.36 24.95 4.71
C GLU A 292 -6.46 24.74 3.49
N ILE A 293 -5.73 25.78 3.10
CA ILE A 293 -4.79 25.70 1.97
C ILE A 293 -3.54 24.96 2.42
N LEU A 294 -3.29 23.79 1.83
CA LEU A 294 -2.05 23.04 2.02
C LEU A 294 -0.93 23.59 1.15
N ILE A 295 -1.22 23.72 -0.14
CA ILE A 295 -0.25 24.10 -1.18
C ILE A 295 -0.92 25.10 -2.11
N ASP A 296 -0.20 26.15 -2.48
CA ASP A 296 -0.62 27.17 -3.44
C ASP A 296 0.30 27.15 -4.68
N ASN A 297 -0.07 27.95 -5.70
CA ASN A 297 0.68 28.12 -6.94
C ASN A 297 1.00 26.80 -7.67
N ILE A 298 0.00 25.91 -7.68
CA ILE A 298 0.07 24.61 -8.34
C ILE A 298 -1.18 24.37 -9.17
N LYS A 299 -0.99 24.12 -10.47
CA LYS A 299 -2.10 23.73 -11.36
C LYS A 299 -2.28 22.22 -11.32
N CYS A 300 -2.66 21.77 -10.13
CA CYS A 300 -2.79 20.35 -9.81
C CYS A 300 -3.83 19.71 -10.75
N TRP A 301 -3.67 18.41 -11.04
CA TRP A 301 -4.76 17.64 -11.65
C TRP A 301 -5.06 16.38 -10.86
N GLY A 302 -4.05 15.53 -10.65
CA GLY A 302 -4.14 14.29 -9.91
C GLY A 302 -3.35 14.35 -8.60
N LEU A 303 -3.82 13.58 -7.63
CA LEU A 303 -3.26 13.46 -6.30
C LEU A 303 -2.95 11.99 -5.98
N ALA A 304 -1.84 11.74 -5.30
CA ALA A 304 -1.55 10.47 -4.65
C ALA A 304 -0.87 10.70 -3.31
N MET A 305 -1.03 9.79 -2.36
CA MET A 305 -0.37 9.86 -1.05
C MET A 305 0.27 8.52 -0.73
N ASP A 306 1.52 8.54 -0.25
CA ASP A 306 2.19 7.32 0.23
C ASP A 306 1.97 7.10 1.73
N GLU A 307 2.43 5.94 2.22
CA GLU A 307 2.31 5.53 3.63
C GLU A 307 3.12 6.41 4.60
N GLN A 308 4.07 7.18 4.09
CA GLN A 308 4.81 8.18 4.87
C GLN A 308 4.14 9.56 4.82
N ARG A 309 2.93 9.65 4.24
CA ARG A 309 2.13 10.87 4.06
C ARG A 309 2.83 11.94 3.21
N TYR A 310 3.68 11.53 2.27
CA TYR A 310 4.07 12.43 1.20
C TYR A 310 2.95 12.55 0.19
N LEU A 311 2.63 13.78 -0.20
CA LEU A 311 1.62 14.09 -1.19
C LEU A 311 2.29 14.30 -2.56
N TYR A 312 1.88 13.52 -3.55
CA TYR A 312 2.34 13.58 -4.93
C TYR A 312 1.27 14.28 -5.75
N ILE A 313 1.67 15.29 -6.51
CA ILE A 313 0.75 16.14 -7.27
C ILE A 313 1.29 16.28 -8.69
N SER A 314 0.46 15.97 -9.68
CA SER A 314 0.75 16.33 -11.07
C SER A 314 0.43 17.81 -11.31
N ASP A 315 1.43 18.60 -11.71
CA ASP A 315 1.26 19.99 -12.12
C ASP A 315 1.17 20.04 -13.66
N THR A 316 -0.03 20.32 -14.15
CA THR A 316 -0.32 20.34 -15.60
C THR A 316 0.32 21.52 -16.32
N ASP A 317 0.62 22.62 -15.62
CA ASP A 317 1.24 23.82 -16.20
C ASP A 317 2.76 23.66 -16.29
N LYS A 318 3.36 23.10 -15.24
CA LYS A 318 4.80 22.88 -15.16
C LYS A 318 5.27 21.58 -15.81
N HIS A 319 4.33 20.70 -16.19
CA HIS A 319 4.61 19.40 -16.79
C HIS A 319 5.52 18.52 -15.92
N GLU A 320 5.22 18.47 -14.62
CA GLU A 320 6.00 17.73 -13.63
C GLU A 320 5.07 17.05 -12.62
N VAL A 321 5.59 16.04 -11.93
CA VAL A 321 5.00 15.56 -10.68
C VAL A 321 5.93 15.95 -9.54
N ARG A 322 5.34 16.56 -8.52
CA ARG A 322 6.06 17.04 -7.35
C ARG A 322 5.57 16.32 -6.10
N ARG A 323 6.51 15.86 -5.30
CA ARG A 323 6.29 15.25 -3.99
C ARG A 323 6.46 16.31 -2.91
N TYR A 324 5.49 16.41 -2.01
CA TYR A 324 5.43 17.35 -0.90
C TYR A 324 5.42 16.63 0.43
N GLN A 325 6.19 17.11 1.39
CA GLN A 325 5.99 16.78 2.80
C GLN A 325 5.01 17.80 3.38
N ILE A 326 3.82 17.34 3.78
CA ILE A 326 2.70 18.22 4.16
C ILE A 326 3.07 19.17 5.31
N GLU A 327 3.87 18.71 6.27
CA GLU A 327 4.21 19.47 7.49
C GLU A 327 5.20 20.62 7.22
N ASP A 328 6.25 20.36 6.44
CA ASP A 328 7.35 21.32 6.23
C ASP A 328 7.23 22.11 4.92
N LYS A 329 6.22 21.81 4.08
CA LYS A 329 6.00 22.35 2.73
C LYS A 329 7.19 22.21 1.77
N ASN A 330 8.19 21.43 2.14
CA ASN A 330 9.30 21.07 1.29
C ASN A 330 8.80 20.21 0.13
N SER A 331 9.36 20.45 -1.06
CA SER A 331 8.92 19.74 -2.25
C SER A 331 10.06 19.42 -3.21
N THR A 332 9.94 18.27 -3.88
CA THR A 332 10.93 17.76 -4.83
C THR A 332 10.23 17.26 -6.08
N ILE A 333 10.79 17.55 -7.25
CA ILE A 333 10.33 16.95 -8.52
C ILE A 333 10.70 15.47 -8.49
N VAL A 334 9.74 14.61 -8.86
CA VAL A 334 9.90 13.14 -8.86
C VAL A 334 9.56 12.50 -10.21
N ALA A 335 8.96 13.25 -11.13
CA ALA A 335 8.79 12.87 -12.53
C ALA A 335 8.68 14.13 -13.40
N GLY A 336 9.22 14.09 -14.62
CA GLY A 336 9.28 15.25 -15.51
C GLY A 336 10.22 16.35 -15.00
N GLY A 337 9.82 17.62 -15.16
CA GLY A 337 10.58 18.78 -14.70
C GLY A 337 11.60 19.34 -15.70
N ASN A 338 11.78 18.69 -16.85
CA ASN A 338 12.69 19.11 -17.92
C ASN A 338 11.97 19.77 -19.10
N ASN A 339 11.00 20.64 -18.78
CA ASN A 339 10.04 21.26 -19.70
C ASN A 339 9.05 20.28 -20.35
N ARG A 340 8.09 20.86 -21.07
CA ARG A 340 7.14 20.13 -21.90
C ARG A 340 7.87 19.35 -22.99
N GLY A 341 7.56 18.07 -23.15
CA GLY A 341 8.05 17.27 -24.27
C GLY A 341 7.74 15.78 -24.11
N ASN A 342 8.37 14.95 -24.93
CA ASN A 342 8.11 13.50 -25.00
C ASN A 342 9.34 12.62 -24.75
N ALA A 343 10.48 13.21 -24.38
CA ALA A 343 11.64 12.47 -23.89
C ALA A 343 11.30 11.70 -22.60
N LEU A 344 12.18 10.79 -22.18
CA LEU A 344 11.94 9.92 -21.02
C LEU A 344 12.01 10.67 -19.68
N ASP A 345 12.58 11.88 -19.67
CA ASP A 345 12.64 12.81 -18.55
C ASP A 345 11.63 13.97 -18.68
N GLN A 346 10.75 13.93 -19.68
CA GLN A 346 9.76 14.96 -19.96
C GLN A 346 8.33 14.41 -19.89
N LEU A 347 7.40 15.31 -19.60
CA LEU A 347 5.96 15.06 -19.61
C LEU A 347 5.29 16.14 -20.48
N ASP A 348 4.08 15.83 -20.98
CA ASP A 348 3.17 16.78 -21.60
C ASP A 348 1.76 16.58 -21.03
N TRP A 349 1.33 17.56 -20.23
CA TRP A 349 0.05 17.58 -19.53
C TRP A 349 -0.18 16.33 -18.65
N PRO A 350 0.68 16.07 -17.64
CA PRO A 350 0.47 14.94 -16.73
C PRO A 350 -0.84 15.09 -15.98
N SER A 351 -1.73 14.11 -16.09
CA SER A 351 -3.09 14.21 -15.55
C SER A 351 -3.23 13.52 -14.20
N TYR A 352 -3.20 12.18 -14.16
CA TYR A 352 -3.27 11.42 -12.91
C TYR A 352 -1.92 10.84 -12.50
N VAL A 353 -1.78 10.60 -11.21
CA VAL A 353 -0.58 10.04 -10.59
C VAL A 353 -0.96 8.90 -9.65
N PHE A 354 -0.14 7.86 -9.62
CA PHE A 354 -0.18 6.79 -8.62
C PHE A 354 1.21 6.58 -8.04
N VAL A 355 1.30 6.19 -6.77
CA VAL A 355 2.56 5.87 -6.10
C VAL A 355 2.49 4.48 -5.47
N ASP A 356 3.46 3.62 -5.75
CA ASP A 356 3.55 2.28 -5.16
C ASP A 356 4.33 2.29 -3.82
N LEU A 357 4.44 1.13 -3.14
CA LEU A 357 5.18 1.02 -1.87
C LEU A 357 6.68 1.27 -2.00
N GLN A 358 7.22 1.06 -3.19
CA GLN A 358 8.61 1.32 -3.50
C GLN A 358 8.84 2.82 -3.79
N GLN A 359 7.78 3.63 -3.69
CA GLN A 359 7.73 5.05 -4.05
C GLN A 359 8.07 5.28 -5.53
N SER A 360 7.75 4.31 -6.39
CA SER A 360 7.74 4.54 -7.82
C SER A 360 6.50 5.34 -8.18
N VAL A 361 6.69 6.31 -9.07
CA VAL A 361 5.64 7.25 -9.49
C VAL A 361 5.19 6.89 -10.89
N TYR A 362 3.90 6.61 -11.03
CA TYR A 362 3.24 6.33 -12.30
C TYR A 362 2.42 7.55 -12.70
N VAL A 363 2.55 7.97 -13.95
CA VAL A 363 1.96 9.22 -14.44
C VAL A 363 1.28 8.96 -15.76
N SER A 364 0.01 9.37 -15.85
CA SER A 364 -0.69 9.43 -17.12
C SER A 364 -0.27 10.69 -17.88
N ASP A 365 0.66 10.50 -18.80
CA ASP A 365 1.27 11.53 -19.64
C ASP A 365 0.36 11.81 -20.84
N ARG A 366 -0.74 12.52 -20.54
CA ARG A 366 -1.96 12.58 -21.35
C ARG A 366 -1.71 12.95 -22.81
N ASN A 367 -0.97 14.02 -23.07
CA ASN A 367 -0.75 14.52 -24.43
C ASN A 367 0.32 13.73 -25.19
N ASN A 368 1.10 12.90 -24.48
CA ASN A 368 2.03 11.95 -25.10
C ASN A 368 1.41 10.55 -25.27
N HIS A 369 0.13 10.36 -24.90
CA HIS A 369 -0.61 9.12 -25.13
C HIS A 369 0.07 7.88 -24.53
N ARG A 370 0.60 8.03 -23.32
CA ARG A 370 1.36 6.98 -22.61
C ARG A 370 1.17 7.06 -21.10
N VAL A 371 1.48 5.96 -20.42
CA VAL A 371 1.71 5.94 -18.97
C VAL A 371 3.21 5.73 -18.75
N MET A 372 3.79 6.59 -17.93
CA MET A 372 5.21 6.57 -17.59
C MET A 372 5.39 6.15 -16.13
N LYS A 373 6.48 5.44 -15.83
CA LYS A 373 6.91 5.07 -14.48
C LYS A 373 8.29 5.65 -14.19
N TRP A 374 8.48 6.29 -13.05
CA TRP A 374 9.78 6.62 -12.47
C TRP A 374 9.99 5.80 -11.20
N ASP A 375 11.06 5.02 -11.15
CA ASP A 375 11.51 4.46 -9.87
C ASP A 375 12.04 5.58 -8.97
N LYS A 376 12.00 5.38 -7.64
CA LYS A 376 12.44 6.39 -6.67
C LYS A 376 13.86 6.89 -6.97
N GLY A 377 13.99 8.18 -7.26
CA GLY A 377 15.28 8.84 -7.53
C GLY A 377 15.80 8.67 -8.96
N ALA A 378 15.04 8.04 -9.86
CA ALA A 378 15.38 7.96 -11.27
C ALA A 378 15.35 9.35 -11.93
N LEU A 379 16.28 9.59 -12.85
CA LEU A 379 16.35 10.83 -13.65
C LEU A 379 15.43 10.77 -14.88
N GLU A 380 15.19 9.57 -15.39
CA GLU A 380 14.33 9.31 -16.54
C GLU A 380 13.32 8.22 -16.17
N GLY A 381 12.17 8.24 -16.81
CA GLY A 381 11.12 7.24 -16.65
C GLY A 381 11.18 6.17 -17.73
N ILE A 382 10.31 5.17 -17.59
CA ILE A 382 10.07 4.14 -18.59
C ILE A 382 8.60 4.16 -19.00
N VAL A 383 8.34 3.90 -20.28
CA VAL A 383 6.97 3.72 -20.78
C VAL A 383 6.47 2.35 -20.31
N VAL A 384 5.35 2.33 -19.58
CA VAL A 384 4.78 1.10 -19.03
C VAL A 384 3.41 0.74 -19.60
N ALA A 385 2.73 1.69 -20.28
CA ALA A 385 1.56 1.43 -21.10
C ALA A 385 1.45 2.45 -22.24
N GLY A 386 0.91 2.03 -23.38
CA GLY A 386 0.82 2.86 -24.58
C GLY A 386 2.18 3.21 -25.19
N GLY A 387 2.34 4.46 -25.65
CA GLY A 387 3.60 4.98 -26.19
C GLY A 387 3.88 4.65 -27.65
N GLN A 388 2.96 3.99 -28.35
CA GLN A 388 3.01 3.77 -29.81
C GLN A 388 2.22 4.83 -30.59
N GLY A 389 2.21 6.07 -30.08
CA GLY A 389 1.43 7.17 -30.61
C GLY A 389 -0.06 7.14 -30.21
N GLU A 390 -0.77 8.18 -30.61
CA GLU A 390 -2.23 8.27 -30.46
C GLU A 390 -2.93 7.21 -31.32
N GLY A 391 -3.87 6.47 -30.72
CA GLY A 391 -4.74 5.56 -31.46
C GLY A 391 -5.53 4.63 -30.56
N ASN A 392 -6.20 3.65 -31.16
CA ASN A 392 -7.08 2.70 -30.47
C ASN A 392 -6.60 1.25 -30.53
N ALA A 393 -5.42 0.98 -31.10
CA ALA A 393 -4.80 -0.34 -31.03
C ALA A 393 -4.55 -0.75 -29.56
N LEU A 394 -4.35 -2.05 -29.30
CA LEU A 394 -4.05 -2.54 -27.96
C LEU A 394 -2.67 -2.08 -27.45
N THR A 395 -1.81 -1.57 -28.32
CA THR A 395 -0.51 -0.98 -27.98
C THR A 395 -0.56 0.55 -27.84
N GLN A 396 -1.72 1.16 -28.09
CA GLN A 396 -1.91 2.61 -28.13
C GLN A 396 -2.91 3.07 -27.08
N LEU A 397 -2.76 4.32 -26.66
CA LEU A 397 -3.71 5.04 -25.82
C LEU A 397 -4.13 6.32 -26.54
N ASN A 398 -5.23 6.92 -26.10
CA ASN A 398 -5.67 8.23 -26.53
C ASN A 398 -6.17 9.07 -25.34
N TRP A 399 -5.32 10.01 -24.91
CA TRP A 399 -5.51 10.83 -23.70
C TRP A 399 -5.74 10.00 -22.44
N PRO A 400 -4.78 9.15 -22.02
CA PRO A 400 -4.93 8.41 -20.78
C PRO A 400 -5.13 9.36 -19.58
N LYS A 401 -6.03 8.98 -18.67
CA LYS A 401 -6.39 9.74 -17.47
C LYS A 401 -6.11 8.92 -16.21
N GLY A 402 -7.12 8.53 -15.44
CA GLY A 402 -6.99 7.73 -14.23
C GLY A 402 -6.07 6.53 -14.40
N VAL A 403 -5.20 6.33 -13.43
CA VAL A 403 -4.24 5.23 -13.39
C VAL A 403 -4.15 4.68 -11.97
N PHE A 404 -4.14 3.35 -11.83
CA PHE A 404 -3.76 2.69 -10.58
C PHE A 404 -2.99 1.40 -10.90
N ILE A 405 -2.18 0.96 -9.93
CA ILE A 405 -1.35 -0.23 -10.04
C ILE A 405 -1.71 -1.18 -8.90
N ASP A 406 -1.85 -2.46 -9.21
CA ASP A 406 -2.11 -3.51 -8.22
C ASP A 406 -0.80 -4.11 -7.66
N ILE A 407 -0.90 -5.03 -6.69
CA ILE A 407 0.27 -5.68 -6.07
C ILE A 407 1.07 -6.57 -7.04
N LEU A 408 0.51 -6.90 -8.20
CA LEU A 408 1.16 -7.71 -9.24
C LEU A 408 1.88 -6.83 -10.28
N ASP A 409 1.97 -5.52 -10.05
CA ASP A 409 2.42 -4.50 -11.00
C ASP A 409 1.59 -4.47 -12.29
N THR A 410 0.30 -4.84 -12.22
CA THR A 410 -0.64 -4.64 -13.32
C THR A 410 -1.10 -3.20 -13.32
N ILE A 411 -0.98 -2.55 -14.47
CA ILE A 411 -1.36 -1.15 -14.67
C ILE A 411 -2.77 -1.09 -15.21
N TYR A 412 -3.63 -0.31 -14.59
CA TYR A 412 -4.99 -0.04 -15.02
C TYR A 412 -5.10 1.40 -15.44
N VAL A 413 -5.68 1.67 -16.60
CA VAL A 413 -5.74 3.01 -17.19
C VAL A 413 -7.10 3.27 -17.84
N THR A 414 -7.67 4.45 -17.58
CA THR A 414 -8.78 4.97 -18.36
C THR A 414 -8.26 5.63 -19.63
N ASP A 415 -8.75 5.16 -20.77
CA ASP A 415 -8.36 5.60 -22.10
C ASP A 415 -9.47 6.51 -22.65
N ASP A 416 -9.45 7.77 -22.23
CA ASP A 416 -10.54 8.76 -22.35
C ASP A 416 -11.17 8.79 -23.74
N LYS A 417 -10.37 9.04 -24.77
CA LYS A 417 -10.89 9.24 -26.14
C LYS A 417 -11.27 7.96 -26.84
N ASN A 418 -10.83 6.82 -26.32
CA ASN A 418 -11.23 5.50 -26.81
C ASN A 418 -12.37 4.89 -25.99
N ASN A 419 -12.92 5.61 -25.01
CA ASN A 419 -14.12 5.20 -24.27
C ASN A 419 -13.99 3.79 -23.66
N ARG A 420 -12.84 3.50 -23.05
CA ARG A 420 -12.50 2.20 -22.48
C ARG A 420 -11.61 2.29 -21.26
N VAL A 421 -11.59 1.22 -20.48
CA VAL A 421 -10.57 0.96 -19.44
C VAL A 421 -9.73 -0.21 -19.90
N MET A 422 -8.41 -0.06 -19.78
CA MET A 422 -7.46 -1.10 -20.14
C MET A 422 -6.60 -1.52 -18.96
N ARG A 423 -6.15 -2.77 -18.98
CA ARG A 423 -5.07 -3.24 -18.10
C ARG A 423 -3.84 -3.68 -18.90
N TRP A 424 -2.66 -3.47 -18.32
CA TRP A 424 -1.37 -4.01 -18.76
C TRP A 424 -0.78 -4.85 -17.63
N PRO A 425 -0.79 -6.18 -17.74
CA PRO A 425 0.00 -7.03 -16.85
C PRO A 425 1.48 -6.65 -16.92
N LYS A 426 2.22 -6.87 -15.83
CA LYS A 426 3.65 -6.57 -15.77
C LYS A 426 4.41 -7.18 -16.96
N GLY A 427 5.11 -6.33 -17.72
CA GLY A 427 5.91 -6.74 -18.87
C GLY A 427 5.11 -7.04 -20.15
N ALA A 428 3.79 -6.83 -20.17
CA ALA A 428 2.99 -6.99 -21.37
C ALA A 428 3.34 -5.93 -22.42
N THR A 429 3.41 -6.34 -23.69
CA THR A 429 3.68 -5.44 -24.83
C THR A 429 2.43 -4.75 -25.36
N GLN A 430 1.25 -5.23 -24.97
CA GLN A 430 -0.06 -4.68 -25.35
C GLN A 430 -1.04 -4.82 -24.19
N GLY A 431 -2.03 -3.95 -24.16
CA GLY A 431 -3.07 -3.92 -23.14
C GLY A 431 -4.21 -4.87 -23.45
N ILE A 432 -5.08 -4.99 -22.46
CA ILE A 432 -6.32 -5.77 -22.53
C ILE A 432 -7.46 -4.81 -22.16
N VAL A 433 -8.46 -4.71 -23.03
CA VAL A 433 -9.69 -3.97 -22.70
C VAL A 433 -10.45 -4.78 -21.66
N ILE A 434 -10.75 -4.15 -20.52
CA ILE A 434 -11.46 -4.81 -19.41
C ILE A 434 -12.88 -4.28 -19.23
N VAL A 435 -13.14 -3.03 -19.65
CA VAL A 435 -14.46 -2.38 -19.60
C VAL A 435 -14.55 -1.40 -20.78
N GLY A 436 -15.74 -1.28 -21.39
CA GLY A 436 -15.99 -0.32 -22.45
C GLY A 436 -15.40 -0.75 -23.80
N GLY A 437 -15.09 0.22 -24.67
CA GLY A 437 -14.59 -0.03 -26.03
C GLY A 437 -15.67 -0.49 -27.03
N ASN A 438 -16.95 -0.49 -26.63
CA ASN A 438 -18.10 -0.93 -27.42
C ASN A 438 -18.81 0.25 -28.12
N GLY A 439 -18.07 1.29 -28.47
CA GLY A 439 -18.60 2.52 -29.08
C GLY A 439 -19.28 3.46 -28.08
N ASP A 440 -19.69 4.63 -28.59
CA ASP A 440 -20.29 5.70 -27.78
C ASP A 440 -21.72 5.37 -27.35
N GLY A 441 -22.06 5.71 -26.11
CA GLY A 441 -23.43 5.63 -25.62
C GLY A 441 -23.53 5.67 -24.09
N GLU A 442 -24.73 5.40 -23.60
CA GLU A 442 -25.10 5.43 -22.18
C GLU A 442 -25.39 4.03 -21.61
N GLY A 443 -25.19 2.98 -22.41
CA GLY A 443 -25.39 1.59 -21.99
C GLY A 443 -24.52 1.20 -20.79
N ALA A 444 -24.93 0.15 -20.09
CA ALA A 444 -24.19 -0.37 -18.92
C ALA A 444 -22.80 -0.92 -19.30
N ASN A 445 -22.61 -1.35 -20.54
CA ASN A 445 -21.34 -1.84 -21.08
C ASN A 445 -20.55 -0.78 -21.86
N GLN A 446 -20.93 0.49 -21.72
CA GLN A 446 -20.29 1.64 -22.36
C GLN A 446 -19.83 2.62 -21.28
N VAL A 447 -18.65 3.21 -21.50
CA VAL A 447 -18.13 4.31 -20.68
C VAL A 447 -17.83 5.50 -21.59
N LYS A 448 -18.26 6.71 -21.25
CA LYS A 448 -18.06 7.89 -22.10
C LYS A 448 -17.16 8.93 -21.45
N GLY A 449 -15.98 9.14 -22.03
CA GLY A 449 -14.94 9.99 -21.48
C GLY A 449 -14.56 9.58 -20.05
N PRO A 450 -14.11 8.33 -19.83
CA PRO A 450 -13.72 7.88 -18.50
C PRO A 450 -12.55 8.72 -17.97
N GLN A 451 -12.69 9.31 -16.78
CA GLN A 451 -11.69 10.17 -16.16
C GLN A 451 -10.92 9.44 -15.07
N GLY A 452 -11.43 9.49 -13.84
CA GLY A 452 -10.86 8.83 -12.67
C GLY A 452 -11.17 7.33 -12.66
N LEU A 453 -10.30 6.59 -12.00
CA LEU A 453 -10.37 5.14 -11.85
C LEU A 453 -9.95 4.77 -10.43
N SER A 454 -10.79 4.03 -9.73
CA SER A 454 -10.50 3.49 -8.41
C SER A 454 -11.00 2.05 -8.33
N SER A 455 -10.54 1.29 -7.34
CA SER A 455 -11.12 0.01 -7.00
C SER A 455 -11.35 -0.15 -5.51
N ASP A 456 -12.25 -1.07 -5.16
CA ASP A 456 -12.46 -1.48 -3.77
C ASP A 456 -11.62 -2.71 -3.42
N ARG A 457 -11.61 -3.11 -2.14
CA ARG A 457 -10.87 -4.30 -1.67
C ARG A 457 -11.34 -5.62 -2.32
N GLY A 458 -12.52 -5.63 -2.93
CA GLY A 458 -13.03 -6.77 -3.68
C GLY A 458 -12.56 -6.81 -5.14
N GLY A 459 -11.77 -5.83 -5.58
CA GLY A 459 -11.32 -5.71 -6.97
C GLY A 459 -12.38 -5.15 -7.93
N ASN A 460 -13.50 -4.64 -7.42
CA ASN A 460 -14.50 -4.01 -8.27
C ASN A 460 -13.98 -2.64 -8.73
N LEU A 461 -14.20 -2.31 -10.00
CA LEU A 461 -13.73 -1.06 -10.60
C LEU A 461 -14.80 0.01 -10.52
N TYR A 462 -14.39 1.23 -10.22
CA TYR A 462 -15.23 2.42 -10.21
C TYR A 462 -14.64 3.45 -11.18
N VAL A 463 -15.46 3.88 -12.13
CA VAL A 463 -15.05 4.77 -13.22
C VAL A 463 -15.96 5.98 -13.23
N THR A 464 -15.38 7.18 -13.16
CA THR A 464 -16.12 8.42 -13.41
C THR A 464 -16.23 8.66 -14.90
N GLU A 465 -17.42 9.00 -15.37
CA GLU A 465 -17.70 9.30 -16.76
C GLU A 465 -18.02 10.77 -16.93
N TRP A 466 -17.09 11.50 -17.56
CA TRP A 466 -17.28 12.92 -17.83
C TRP A 466 -18.46 13.14 -18.79
N GLY A 467 -18.56 12.31 -19.84
CA GLY A 467 -19.57 12.47 -20.88
C GLY A 467 -20.98 12.09 -20.46
N ASN A 468 -21.12 11.15 -19.52
CA ASN A 468 -22.40 10.64 -19.04
C ASN A 468 -22.78 11.17 -17.64
N ASN A 469 -21.93 11.98 -17.00
CA ASN A 469 -22.18 12.60 -15.70
C ASN A 469 -22.59 11.59 -14.61
N ARG A 470 -21.85 10.47 -14.55
CA ARG A 470 -22.14 9.38 -13.62
C ARG A 470 -20.85 8.68 -13.19
N VAL A 471 -20.97 7.83 -12.17
CA VAL A 471 -19.95 6.85 -11.80
C VAL A 471 -20.52 5.46 -11.98
N GLN A 472 -19.82 4.62 -12.74
CA GLN A 472 -20.16 3.20 -12.90
C GLN A 472 -19.23 2.31 -12.10
N ARG A 473 -19.83 1.28 -11.48
CA ARG A 473 -19.14 0.19 -10.80
C ARG A 473 -19.21 -1.09 -11.62
N PHE A 474 -18.09 -1.74 -11.87
CA PHE A 474 -17.97 -3.01 -12.57
C PHE A 474 -17.47 -4.08 -11.60
N SER A 475 -18.29 -5.12 -11.40
CA SER A 475 -17.92 -6.22 -10.50
C SER A 475 -16.94 -7.18 -11.17
N ILE A 476 -16.09 -7.82 -10.37
CA ILE A 476 -15.34 -9.01 -10.80
C ILE A 476 -16.29 -10.24 -10.85
N GLU A 477 -16.03 -11.18 -11.76
CA GLU A 477 -16.78 -12.46 -11.90
C GLU A 477 -16.59 -13.44 -10.74
#